data_AF-A0A1V5ZLD9-F1
#
_entry.id   AF-A0A1V5ZLD9-F1
#
_cell.length_a   1.000
_cell.length_b   1.000
_cell.length_c   1.000
_cell.angle_alpha   90.00
_cell.angle_beta   90.00
_cell.angle_gamma   90.00
#
_symmetry.space_group_name_H-M   'P 1'
#
loop_
_entity.id
_entity.type
_entity.pdbx_description
1 polymer ?
#
loop_
_entity_poly.entity_id
_entity_poly.type
_entity_poly.pdbx_seq_one_letter_code
_entity_poly.pdbx_strand_id
1 'polypeptide(L)'
;MVNALEALGYVADATYPMFFFRDRLTPYHPSADDWTQPGNMRIVELPNFADLSMESRDPYGRDMDQWPLYRTEGADAMMRHIDGYIGYARARGVTPFLCFYFHPWEFHPMPQGEIRYSEGSVRADPFITKNCGAYAAEQLDLLIGNLAERGAVFLQAQQAAAKW
;
A
#
# COMPACT_ATOMS: atom_id res chain seq x y z
N MET A 1 11.31 15.92 -2.37
CA MET A 1 10.99 14.94 -3.44
C MET A 1 9.72 15.34 -4.18
N VAL A 2 8.57 15.44 -3.52
CA VAL A 2 7.28 15.80 -4.15
C VAL A 2 7.34 17.10 -4.97
N ASN A 3 8.06 18.13 -4.49
CA ASN A 3 8.25 19.38 -5.24
C ASN A 3 8.95 19.17 -6.60
N ALA A 4 9.84 18.19 -6.69
CA ALA A 4 10.50 17.83 -7.95
C ALA A 4 9.54 17.07 -8.88
N LEU A 5 8.74 16.13 -8.34
CA LEU A 5 7.71 15.43 -9.12
C LEU A 5 6.67 16.40 -9.69
N GLU A 6 6.20 17.33 -8.86
CA GLU A 6 5.33 18.44 -9.24
C GLU A 6 5.92 19.29 -10.39
N ALA A 7 7.19 19.68 -10.27
CA ALA A 7 7.88 20.47 -11.29
C ALA A 7 8.05 19.70 -12.61
N LEU A 8 8.19 18.38 -12.54
CA LEU A 8 8.26 17.48 -13.70
C LEU A 8 6.88 17.15 -14.30
N GLY A 9 5.78 17.59 -13.68
CA GLY A 9 4.42 17.40 -14.18
C GLY A 9 3.78 16.06 -13.82
N TYR A 10 4.30 15.37 -12.80
CA TYR A 10 3.61 14.19 -12.25
C TYR A 10 2.29 14.62 -11.60
N VAL A 11 1.25 13.79 -11.81
CA VAL A 11 -0.12 14.08 -11.33
C VAL A 11 -0.46 13.39 -10.02
N ALA A 12 0.30 12.35 -9.66
CA ALA A 12 0.11 11.62 -8.42
C ALA A 12 1.46 11.23 -7.81
N ASP A 13 1.52 11.19 -6.49
CA ASP A 13 2.53 10.50 -5.70
C ASP A 13 1.82 9.53 -4.74
N ALA A 14 2.44 8.41 -4.41
CA ALA A 14 1.86 7.36 -3.58
C ALA A 14 2.89 6.92 -2.55
N THR A 15 3.50 7.89 -1.88
CA THR A 15 4.64 7.66 -0.99
C THR A 15 4.23 7.74 0.48
N TYR A 16 3.10 8.38 0.81
CA TYR A 16 2.63 8.57 2.18
C TYR A 16 2.34 7.23 2.89
N PRO A 17 3.18 6.81 3.86
CA PRO A 17 2.97 5.59 4.62
C PRO A 17 1.95 5.83 5.74
N MET A 18 0.69 5.40 5.53
CA MET A 18 -0.38 5.64 6.50
C MET A 18 -0.11 5.01 7.87
N PHE A 19 0.56 3.85 7.94
CA PHE A 19 0.89 3.21 9.22
C PHE A 19 1.76 4.11 10.13
N PHE A 20 2.58 4.97 9.53
CA PHE A 20 3.50 5.85 10.23
C PHE A 20 2.85 7.19 10.58
N PHE A 21 2.29 7.91 9.58
CA PHE A 21 1.77 9.26 9.80
C PHE A 21 0.29 9.30 10.23
N ARG A 22 -0.54 8.34 9.79
CA ARG A 22 -1.93 8.09 10.24
C ARG A 22 -2.97 9.18 9.99
N ASP A 23 -2.57 10.41 9.70
CA ASP A 23 -3.49 11.55 9.61
C ASP A 23 -4.31 11.58 8.31
N ARG A 24 -3.77 11.05 7.20
CA ARG A 24 -4.39 11.16 5.86
C ARG A 24 -5.07 9.86 5.47
N LEU A 25 -6.40 9.88 5.45
CA LEU A 25 -7.26 8.74 5.11
C LEU A 25 -7.72 8.74 3.64
N THR A 26 -7.58 9.87 2.95
CA THR A 26 -7.96 10.02 1.54
C THR A 26 -6.89 10.77 0.78
N PRO A 27 -6.88 10.67 -0.56
CA PRO A 27 -6.06 11.50 -1.39
C PRO A 27 -6.22 12.99 -1.09
N TYR A 28 -5.14 13.75 -1.28
CA TYR A 28 -5.08 15.17 -1.00
C TYR A 28 -4.01 15.86 -1.83
N HIS A 29 -4.18 17.15 -2.07
CA HIS A 29 -3.11 18.00 -2.60
C HIS A 29 -2.16 18.38 -1.46
N PRO A 30 -0.85 18.04 -1.53
CA PRO A 30 0.09 18.31 -0.46
C PRO A 30 0.53 19.78 -0.41
N SER A 31 1.13 20.19 0.71
CA SER A 31 1.85 21.45 0.85
C SER A 31 3.29 21.30 0.33
N ALA A 32 3.81 22.35 -0.29
CA ALA A 32 5.19 22.38 -0.78
C ALA A 32 6.24 22.47 0.34
N ASP A 33 5.84 22.99 1.51
CA ASP A 33 6.69 23.12 2.70
C ASP A 33 6.66 21.86 3.57
N ASP A 34 5.51 21.19 3.64
CA ASP A 34 5.31 19.93 4.36
C ASP A 34 4.32 19.05 3.59
N TRP A 35 4.86 18.12 2.81
CA TRP A 35 4.07 17.25 1.94
C TRP A 35 3.11 16.32 2.69
N THR A 36 3.32 16.13 4.00
CA THR A 36 2.42 15.30 4.84
C THR A 36 1.12 16.03 5.20
N GLN A 37 1.08 17.35 4.95
CA GLN A 37 -0.05 18.21 5.23
C GLN A 37 -0.76 18.63 3.95
N PRO A 38 -2.08 18.90 4.01
CA PRO A 38 -2.82 19.49 2.91
C PRO A 38 -2.25 20.85 2.53
N GLY A 39 -2.26 21.14 1.23
CA GLY A 39 -1.81 22.38 0.64
C GLY A 39 -2.47 22.63 -0.70
N ASN A 40 -1.71 23.18 -1.65
CA ASN A 40 -2.21 23.64 -2.94
C ASN A 40 -1.32 23.23 -4.12
N MET A 41 -0.46 22.22 -3.94
CA MET A 41 0.25 21.60 -5.06
C MET A 41 -0.74 20.95 -6.04
N ARG A 42 -0.37 20.74 -7.31
CA ARG A 42 -1.27 20.13 -8.30
C ARG A 42 -1.22 18.62 -8.25
N ILE A 43 -0.07 18.05 -7.90
CA ILE A 43 0.08 16.63 -7.64
C ILE A 43 -0.87 16.21 -6.50
N VAL A 44 -1.42 15.01 -6.60
CA VAL A 44 -2.25 14.42 -5.55
C VAL A 44 -1.46 13.32 -4.85
N GLU A 45 -1.33 13.42 -3.54
CA GLU A 45 -0.79 12.35 -2.72
C GLU A 45 -1.85 11.26 -2.50
N LEU A 46 -1.47 10.00 -2.68
CA LEU A 46 -2.30 8.81 -2.51
C LEU A 46 -1.79 8.02 -1.29
N PRO A 47 -2.43 8.13 -0.11
CA PRO A 47 -1.98 7.41 1.08
C PRO A 47 -1.98 5.90 0.88
N ASN A 48 -0.81 5.25 1.01
CA ASN A 48 -0.71 3.79 1.06
C ASN A 48 -1.46 3.32 2.30
N PHE A 49 -2.53 2.55 2.11
CA PHE A 49 -3.43 2.26 3.21
C PHE A 49 -2.75 1.34 4.24
N ALA A 50 -3.19 1.50 5.49
CA ALA A 50 -2.86 0.62 6.60
C ALA A 50 -4.10 0.47 7.49
N ASP A 51 -4.19 -0.62 8.23
CA ASP A 51 -5.32 -0.83 9.15
C ASP A 51 -5.16 -0.01 10.43
N LEU A 52 -5.59 1.25 10.39
CA LEU A 52 -5.59 2.16 11.52
C LEU A 52 -6.62 1.81 12.61
N SER A 53 -7.46 0.79 12.41
CA SER A 53 -8.34 0.27 13.46
C SER A 53 -7.60 -0.57 14.50
N MET A 54 -6.40 -1.04 14.14
CA MET A 54 -5.59 -1.91 14.99
C MET A 54 -4.81 -1.13 16.05
N GLU A 55 -4.63 -1.76 17.21
CA GLU A 55 -3.56 -1.41 18.13
C GLU A 55 -2.31 -2.19 17.75
N SER A 56 -1.31 -1.49 17.22
CA SER A 56 -0.05 -2.07 16.77
C SER A 56 0.76 -2.66 17.93
N ARG A 57 1.38 -3.82 17.70
CA ARG A 57 2.38 -4.45 18.58
C ARG A 57 3.80 -4.27 18.06
N ASP A 58 3.97 -3.74 16.85
CA ASP A 58 5.26 -3.34 16.28
C ASP A 58 5.61 -1.91 16.73
N PRO A 59 6.81 -1.64 17.25
CA PRO A 59 7.21 -0.29 17.68
C PRO A 59 7.10 0.81 16.61
N TYR A 60 7.05 0.42 15.34
CA TYR A 60 6.97 1.32 14.19
C TYR A 60 5.64 1.22 13.44
N GLY A 61 4.66 0.47 13.95
CA GLY A 61 3.34 0.37 13.32
C GLY A 61 3.26 -0.56 12.11
N ARG A 62 4.33 -1.29 11.78
CA ARG A 62 4.44 -2.01 10.49
C ARG A 62 3.51 -3.22 10.37
N ASP A 63 3.02 -3.73 11.49
CA ASP A 63 2.01 -4.80 11.52
C ASP A 63 0.62 -4.34 11.09
N MET A 64 0.38 -3.03 10.98
CA MET A 64 -0.84 -2.48 10.38
C MET A 64 -0.74 -2.39 8.84
N ASP A 65 0.48 -2.43 8.31
CA ASP A 65 0.74 -2.26 6.89
C ASP A 65 0.21 -3.46 6.09
N GLN A 66 -0.11 -3.20 4.84
CA GLN A 66 -0.70 -4.16 3.91
C GLN A 66 0.34 -5.17 3.39
N TRP A 67 1.58 -4.74 3.19
CA TRP A 67 2.58 -5.58 2.53
C TRP A 67 3.43 -6.32 3.57
N PRO A 68 3.80 -7.60 3.33
CA PRO A 68 3.42 -8.47 2.22
C PRO A 68 2.25 -9.41 2.57
N LEU A 69 1.31 -8.95 3.40
CA LEU A 69 0.34 -9.78 4.11
C LEU A 69 -0.46 -10.71 3.20
N TYR A 70 -0.90 -10.21 2.03
CA TYR A 70 -1.74 -10.95 1.10
C TYR A 70 -1.11 -12.26 0.63
N ARG A 71 0.22 -12.33 0.53
CA ARG A 71 0.93 -13.55 0.12
C ARG A 71 1.53 -14.31 1.29
N THR A 72 1.88 -13.64 2.40
CA THR A 72 2.48 -14.35 3.54
C THR A 72 1.43 -15.06 4.39
N GLU A 73 0.24 -14.46 4.52
CA GLU A 73 -0.87 -14.96 5.35
C GLU A 73 -2.18 -15.15 4.57
N GLY A 74 -2.25 -14.68 3.32
CA GLY A 74 -3.35 -14.93 2.40
C GLY A 74 -4.32 -13.75 2.22
N ALA A 75 -5.18 -13.86 1.20
CA ALA A 75 -6.20 -12.87 0.86
C ALA A 75 -7.16 -12.61 2.03
N ASP A 76 -7.59 -13.65 2.74
CA ASP A 76 -8.48 -13.52 3.91
C ASP A 76 -7.84 -12.70 5.04
N ALA A 77 -6.53 -12.83 5.24
CA ALA A 77 -5.80 -12.02 6.21
C ALA A 77 -5.77 -10.56 5.80
N MET A 78 -5.47 -10.28 4.53
CA MET A 78 -5.53 -8.93 3.97
C MET A 78 -6.94 -8.33 4.08
N MET A 79 -7.99 -9.11 3.80
CA MET A 79 -9.37 -8.62 3.87
C MET A 79 -9.78 -8.20 5.28
N ARG A 80 -9.26 -8.85 6.34
CA ARG A 80 -9.50 -8.39 7.72
C ARG A 80 -8.94 -6.99 7.96
N HIS A 81 -7.73 -6.71 7.47
CA HIS A 81 -7.11 -5.38 7.57
C HIS A 81 -7.90 -4.33 6.77
N ILE A 82 -8.33 -4.70 5.57
CA ILE A 82 -9.17 -3.84 4.73
C ILE A 82 -10.51 -3.53 5.40
N ASP A 83 -11.19 -4.54 5.92
CA ASP A 83 -12.49 -4.37 6.58
C ASP A 83 -12.36 -3.51 7.86
N GLY A 84 -11.27 -3.68 8.63
CA GLY A 84 -10.90 -2.83 9.76
C GLY A 84 -10.72 -1.37 9.36
N TYR A 85 -9.90 -1.11 8.35
CA TYR A 85 -9.68 0.24 7.82
C TYR A 85 -10.97 0.87 7.26
N ILE A 86 -11.77 0.11 6.51
CA ILE A 86 -13.06 0.57 5.99
C ILE A 86 -13.96 1.01 7.15
N GLY A 87 -14.04 0.22 8.23
CA GLY A 87 -14.77 0.59 9.44
C GLY A 87 -14.23 1.88 10.07
N TYR A 88 -12.91 1.99 10.19
CA TYR A 88 -12.23 3.16 10.76
C TYR A 88 -12.53 4.45 9.99
N ALA A 89 -12.46 4.41 8.66
CA ALA A 89 -12.75 5.54 7.79
C ALA A 89 -14.24 5.92 7.82
N ARG A 90 -15.14 4.94 7.70
CA ARG A 90 -16.59 5.18 7.74
C ARG A 90 -17.06 5.78 9.06
N ALA A 91 -16.50 5.34 10.20
CA ALA A 91 -16.80 5.92 11.51
C ALA A 91 -16.43 7.41 11.61
N ARG A 92 -15.57 7.91 10.71
CA ARG A 92 -15.14 9.32 10.60
C ARG A 92 -15.85 10.07 9.48
N GLY A 93 -16.85 9.46 8.84
CA GLY A 93 -17.55 10.05 7.69
C GLY A 93 -16.69 10.15 6.42
N VAL A 94 -15.61 9.38 6.35
CA VAL A 94 -14.67 9.38 5.23
C VAL A 94 -14.96 8.19 4.32
N THR A 95 -15.03 8.44 3.00
CA THR A 95 -15.10 7.37 2.00
C THR A 95 -13.76 6.60 1.98
N PRO A 96 -13.75 5.27 2.19
CA PRO A 96 -12.52 4.50 2.19
C PRO A 96 -11.79 4.59 0.84
N PHE A 97 -10.48 4.83 0.89
CA PHE A 97 -9.58 4.77 -0.25
C PHE A 97 -8.44 3.80 0.07
N LEU A 98 -8.21 2.84 -0.81
CA LEU A 98 -7.21 1.78 -0.64
C LEU A 98 -6.15 1.92 -1.74
N CYS A 99 -4.97 2.44 -1.40
CA CYS A 99 -3.81 2.43 -2.29
C CYS A 99 -2.87 1.30 -1.91
N PHE A 100 -2.59 0.41 -2.86
CA PHE A 100 -1.74 -0.75 -2.67
C PHE A 100 -0.38 -0.55 -3.31
N TYR A 101 0.67 -1.08 -2.67
CA TYR A 101 1.98 -1.23 -3.27
C TYR A 101 2.36 -2.71 -3.38
N PHE A 102 2.59 -3.14 -4.61
CA PHE A 102 3.02 -4.50 -4.95
C PHE A 102 4.23 -4.43 -5.87
N HIS A 103 5.09 -5.44 -5.79
CA HIS A 103 6.27 -5.52 -6.64
C HIS A 103 6.16 -6.66 -7.66
N PRO A 104 6.61 -6.46 -8.92
CA PRO A 104 6.56 -7.50 -9.94
C PRO A 104 7.26 -8.81 -9.56
N TRP A 105 8.34 -8.72 -8.76
CA TRP A 105 9.10 -9.90 -8.33
C TRP A 105 8.29 -10.82 -7.39
N GLU A 106 7.22 -10.33 -6.76
CA GLU A 106 6.38 -11.13 -5.86
C GLU A 106 5.65 -12.25 -6.62
N PHE A 107 5.44 -12.06 -7.92
CA PHE A 107 4.72 -12.99 -8.80
C PHE A 107 5.66 -13.96 -9.55
N HIS A 108 6.95 -13.95 -9.21
CA HIS A 108 7.94 -14.89 -9.76
C HIS A 108 8.46 -15.82 -8.65
N PRO A 109 8.78 -17.09 -8.95
CA PRO A 109 9.47 -17.95 -7.98
C PRO A 109 10.83 -17.34 -7.57
N MET A 110 10.88 -16.77 -6.37
CA MET A 110 12.10 -16.13 -5.87
C MET A 110 13.09 -17.17 -5.31
N PRO A 111 14.41 -16.99 -5.54
CA PRO A 111 15.43 -17.84 -4.95
C PRO A 111 15.29 -17.91 -3.44
N GLN A 112 15.44 -19.12 -2.88
CA GLN A 112 15.40 -19.34 -1.43
C GLN A 112 16.81 -19.52 -0.89
N GLY A 113 17.02 -19.08 0.36
CA GLY A 113 18.32 -19.19 1.02
C GLY A 113 19.33 -18.16 0.53
N GLU A 114 20.59 -18.59 0.39
CA GLU A 114 21.69 -17.70 0.05
C GLU A 114 21.80 -17.50 -1.47
N ILE A 115 21.72 -16.25 -1.91
CA ILE A 115 21.92 -15.84 -3.31
C ILE A 115 23.38 -15.41 -3.45
N ARG A 116 24.19 -16.23 -4.13
CA ARG A 116 25.60 -15.91 -4.39
C ARG A 116 25.76 -15.08 -5.67
N TYR A 117 26.62 -14.07 -5.58
CA TYR A 117 27.14 -13.29 -6.70
C TYR A 117 28.66 -13.18 -6.55
N SER A 118 29.36 -12.60 -7.53
CA SER A 118 30.82 -12.70 -7.68
C SER A 118 31.62 -12.40 -6.41
N GLU A 119 31.26 -11.35 -5.67
CA GLU A 119 32.01 -10.86 -4.50
C GLU A 119 31.36 -11.22 -3.15
N GLY A 120 30.19 -11.87 -3.14
CA GLY A 120 29.47 -12.09 -1.90
C GLY A 120 28.16 -12.84 -2.02
N SER A 121 27.36 -12.75 -0.96
CA SER A 121 26.04 -13.34 -0.92
C SER A 121 25.02 -12.42 -0.26
N VAL A 122 23.77 -12.52 -0.70
CA VAL A 122 22.61 -11.93 -0.02
C VAL A 122 21.70 -13.06 0.42
N ARG A 123 21.28 -13.03 1.68
CA ARG A 123 20.20 -13.87 2.18
C ARG A 123 19.04 -12.95 2.56
N ALA A 124 17.95 -13.03 1.82
CA ALA A 124 16.73 -12.31 2.16
C ALA A 124 16.12 -12.90 3.44
N ASP A 125 15.47 -12.05 4.23
CA ASP A 125 14.65 -12.55 5.32
C ASP A 125 13.53 -13.46 4.76
N PRO A 126 13.17 -14.55 5.45
CA PRO A 126 12.27 -15.56 4.87
C PRO A 126 10.94 -15.00 4.38
N PHE A 127 10.38 -13.99 5.06
CA PHE A 127 9.10 -13.40 4.68
C PHE A 127 9.17 -12.65 3.34
N ILE A 128 10.34 -12.15 2.94
CA ILE A 128 10.54 -11.44 1.67
C ILE A 128 10.21 -12.34 0.50
N THR A 129 10.65 -13.60 0.52
CA THR A 129 10.45 -14.57 -0.58
C THR A 129 9.38 -15.61 -0.29
N LYS A 130 8.82 -15.64 0.94
CA LYS A 130 7.73 -16.55 1.34
C LYS A 130 6.57 -16.42 0.37
N ASN A 131 6.17 -17.55 -0.21
CA ASN A 131 5.00 -17.67 -1.06
C ASN A 131 5.01 -16.78 -2.33
N CYS A 132 6.17 -16.32 -2.80
CA CYS A 132 6.28 -15.67 -4.11
C CYS A 132 5.98 -16.67 -5.26
N GLY A 133 5.55 -16.16 -6.41
CA GLY A 133 5.19 -16.97 -7.58
C GLY A 133 3.69 -17.23 -7.68
N ALA A 134 3.32 -18.46 -8.05
CA ALA A 134 1.93 -18.82 -8.34
C ALA A 134 0.97 -18.56 -7.17
N TYR A 135 1.41 -18.80 -5.93
CA TYR A 135 0.58 -18.54 -4.76
C TYR A 135 0.28 -17.04 -4.58
N ALA A 136 1.28 -16.16 -4.74
CA ALA A 136 1.05 -14.73 -4.67
C ALA A 136 0.06 -14.26 -5.75
N ALA A 137 0.11 -14.82 -6.96
CA ALA A 137 -0.85 -14.51 -8.01
C ALA A 137 -2.27 -14.98 -7.66
N GLU A 138 -2.42 -16.20 -7.12
CA GLU A 138 -3.70 -16.74 -6.64
C GLU A 138 -4.30 -15.86 -5.53
N GLN A 139 -3.50 -15.48 -4.53
CA GLN A 139 -4.00 -14.63 -3.44
C GLN A 139 -4.37 -13.22 -3.91
N LEU A 140 -3.67 -12.67 -4.90
CA LEU A 140 -4.07 -11.39 -5.51
C LEU A 140 -5.40 -11.52 -6.26
N ASP A 141 -5.63 -12.61 -6.98
CA ASP A 141 -6.90 -12.87 -7.68
C ASP A 141 -8.08 -12.93 -6.71
N LEU A 142 -7.92 -13.68 -5.61
CA LEU A 142 -8.91 -13.74 -4.53
C LEU A 142 -9.16 -12.38 -3.87
N LEU A 143 -8.12 -11.58 -3.65
CA LEU A 143 -8.23 -10.23 -3.10
C LEU A 143 -9.05 -9.32 -4.03
N ILE A 144 -8.75 -9.35 -5.33
CA ILE A 144 -9.48 -8.57 -6.35
C ILE A 144 -10.96 -8.99 -6.39
N GLY A 145 -11.25 -10.29 -6.38
CA GLY A 145 -12.61 -10.81 -6.34
C GLY A 145 -13.38 -10.33 -5.11
N ASN A 146 -12.79 -10.47 -3.92
CA ASN A 146 -13.40 -10.03 -2.65
C ASN A 146 -13.68 -8.51 -2.61
N LEU A 147 -12.81 -7.69 -3.21
CA LEU A 147 -13.00 -6.25 -3.33
C LEU A 147 -14.10 -5.91 -4.33
N ALA A 148 -14.15 -6.59 -5.48
CA ALA A 148 -15.18 -6.39 -6.48
C ALA A 148 -16.58 -6.71 -5.93
N GLU A 149 -16.72 -7.80 -5.17
CA GLU A 149 -17.98 -8.17 -4.49
C GLU A 149 -18.43 -7.11 -3.48
N ARG A 150 -17.50 -6.39 -2.86
CA ARG A 150 -17.77 -5.26 -1.95
C ARG A 150 -18.08 -3.94 -2.69
N GLY A 151 -18.08 -3.95 -4.02
CA GLY A 151 -18.37 -2.77 -4.84
C GLY A 151 -17.18 -1.82 -5.01
N ALA A 152 -15.94 -2.33 -4.87
CA ALA A 152 -14.75 -1.52 -5.10
C ALA A 152 -14.66 -1.02 -6.56
N VAL A 153 -14.12 0.18 -6.73
CA VAL A 153 -13.79 0.76 -8.04
C VAL A 153 -12.27 0.81 -8.18
N PHE A 154 -11.76 0.09 -9.18
CA PHE A 154 -10.32 0.02 -9.45
C PHE A 154 -9.88 1.17 -10.36
N LEU A 155 -8.86 1.89 -9.93
CA LEU A 155 -8.35 3.09 -10.60
C LEU A 155 -6.84 2.99 -10.78
N GLN A 156 -6.35 3.47 -11.92
CA GLN A 156 -4.95 3.85 -12.05
C GLN A 156 -4.68 5.10 -11.21
N ALA A 157 -3.44 5.31 -10.77
CA ALA A 157 -3.06 6.48 -9.97
C ALA A 157 -3.46 7.81 -10.63
N GLN A 158 -3.29 7.95 -11.95
CA GLN A 158 -3.73 9.14 -12.69
C GLN A 158 -5.26 9.35 -12.67
N GLN A 159 -6.03 8.28 -12.67
CA GLN A 159 -7.49 8.33 -12.62
C GLN A 159 -7.98 8.66 -11.20
N ALA A 160 -7.27 8.19 -10.18
CA ALA A 160 -7.50 8.58 -8.80
C ALA A 160 -7.19 10.08 -8.64
N ALA A 161 -6.02 10.55 -9.07
CA ALA A 161 -5.67 11.97 -8.98
C ALA A 161 -6.69 12.88 -9.69
N ALA A 162 -7.20 12.51 -10.86
CA ALA A 162 -8.20 13.31 -11.57
C ALA A 162 -9.59 13.41 -10.88
N LYS A 163 -9.83 12.62 -9.82
CA LYS A 163 -11.08 12.66 -9.04
C LYS A 163 -11.01 13.55 -7.80
N TRP A 164 -9.80 13.98 -7.41
CA TRP A 164 -9.55 14.86 -6.27
C TRP A 164 -9.11 16.24 -6.77
#